data_AF-A0A9P6M707-F1
#
_entry.id   AF-A0A9P6M707-F1
#
_cell.length_a   1.000
_cell.length_b   1.000
_cell.length_c   1.000
_cell.angle_alpha   90.00
_cell.angle_beta   90.00
_cell.angle_gamma   90.00
#
_symmetry.space_group_name_H-M   'P 1'
#
loop_
_entity.id
_entity.type
_entity.pdbx_description
1 polymer ?
#
loop_
_entity_poly.entity_id
_entity_poly.type
_entity_poly.pdbx_seq_one_letter_code
_entity_poly.pdbx_strand_id
1 'polypeptide(L)'
;MVISIETALKDSFDRLTWFDHPTITSALKKLNAMIALTGFSDDQLYAESLEALYTNRNCLVESSDFFGNLLRIGACNTETAFNKLNEIVDRKSPTMPSHAVTIYFDQTQNKTEVPVGILSRPSSTATTRIISTSGASVPY
;
A
#
# COMPACT_ATOMS: atom_id res chain seq x y z
N MET A 1 9.41 -0.71 -13.26
CA MET A 1 10.00 -1.61 -12.25
C MET A 1 9.01 -2.65 -11.74
N VAL A 2 7.82 -2.27 -11.28
CA VAL A 2 6.79 -3.24 -10.84
C VAL A 2 6.40 -4.21 -11.96
N ILE A 3 6.07 -3.67 -13.14
CA ILE A 3 5.74 -4.48 -14.33
C ILE A 3 6.86 -5.46 -14.70
N SER A 4 8.13 -5.04 -14.63
CA SER A 4 9.26 -5.93 -14.97
C SER A 4 9.44 -7.08 -13.97
N ILE A 5 9.13 -6.85 -12.69
CA ILE A 5 9.18 -7.91 -11.66
C ILE A 5 7.99 -8.87 -11.87
N GLU A 6 6.81 -8.36 -12.17
CA GLU A 6 5.63 -9.19 -12.47
C GLU A 6 5.87 -10.09 -13.70
N THR A 7 6.44 -9.55 -14.77
CA THR A 7 6.78 -10.34 -15.96
C THR A 7 7.82 -11.42 -15.62
N ALA A 8 8.89 -11.06 -14.91
CA ALA A 8 9.91 -12.04 -14.51
C ALA A 8 9.34 -13.17 -13.62
N LEU A 9 8.40 -12.85 -12.73
CA LEU A 9 7.72 -13.85 -11.91
C LEU A 9 6.79 -14.75 -12.76
N LYS A 10 6.07 -14.19 -13.74
CA LYS A 10 5.28 -14.98 -14.70
C LYS A 10 6.15 -15.98 -15.45
N ASP A 11 7.26 -15.52 -16.01
CA ASP A 11 8.21 -16.35 -16.76
C ASP A 11 8.86 -17.43 -15.88
N SER A 12 8.86 -17.23 -14.55
CA SER A 12 9.39 -18.20 -13.60
C SER A 12 8.49 -19.41 -13.42
N PHE A 13 7.16 -19.25 -13.53
CA PHE A 13 6.21 -20.36 -13.34
C PHE A 13 6.40 -21.48 -14.35
N ASP A 14 6.78 -21.16 -15.59
CA ASP A 14 7.05 -22.16 -16.64
C ASP A 14 8.26 -23.07 -16.32
N ARG A 15 9.13 -22.65 -15.40
CA ARG A 15 10.32 -23.39 -14.98
C ARG A 15 10.11 -24.17 -13.67
N LEU A 16 8.97 -24.05 -13.01
CA LEU A 16 8.71 -24.71 -11.72
C LEU A 16 8.24 -26.15 -11.95
N THR A 17 9.09 -27.11 -11.64
CA THR A 17 8.80 -28.55 -11.79
C THR A 17 8.02 -29.16 -10.63
N TRP A 18 7.80 -28.41 -9.57
CA TRP A 18 7.19 -28.89 -8.32
C TRP A 18 5.72 -28.50 -8.16
N PHE A 19 5.16 -27.75 -9.11
CA PHE A 19 3.73 -27.45 -9.18
C PHE A 19 3.08 -28.20 -10.35
N ASP A 20 1.82 -28.58 -10.15
CA ASP A 20 0.99 -29.05 -11.25
C ASP A 20 0.40 -27.89 -12.08
N HIS A 21 -0.09 -28.22 -13.28
CA HIS A 21 -0.69 -27.24 -14.19
C HIS A 21 -1.88 -26.46 -13.60
N PRO A 22 -2.83 -27.09 -12.87
CA PRO A 22 -3.92 -26.37 -12.23
C PRO A 22 -3.45 -25.34 -11.19
N THR A 23 -2.42 -25.67 -10.41
CA THR A 23 -1.85 -24.77 -9.40
C THR A 23 -1.15 -23.58 -10.06
N ILE A 24 -0.35 -23.81 -11.10
CA ILE A 24 0.28 -22.72 -11.88
C ILE A 24 -0.78 -21.79 -12.47
N THR A 25 -1.84 -22.35 -13.05
CA THR A 25 -2.94 -21.57 -13.63
C THR A 25 -3.62 -20.68 -12.59
N SER A 26 -3.86 -21.22 -11.39
CA SER A 26 -4.46 -20.48 -10.27
C SER A 26 -3.51 -19.39 -9.73
N ALA A 27 -2.22 -19.67 -9.66
CA ALA A 27 -1.20 -18.70 -9.25
C ALA A 27 -1.09 -17.54 -10.26
N LEU A 28 -1.07 -17.83 -11.55
CA LEU A 28 -1.08 -16.82 -12.61
C LEU A 28 -2.35 -15.98 -12.57
N LYS A 29 -3.51 -16.59 -12.30
CA LYS A 29 -4.77 -15.84 -12.11
C LYS A 29 -4.66 -14.85 -10.94
N LYS A 30 -4.08 -15.27 -9.81
CA LYS A 30 -3.84 -14.39 -8.65
C LYS A 30 -2.88 -13.26 -8.99
N LEU A 31 -1.76 -13.56 -9.66
CA LEU A 31 -0.76 -12.58 -10.07
C LEU A 31 -1.34 -11.55 -11.05
N ASN A 32 -2.12 -11.99 -12.03
CA ASN A 32 -2.78 -11.11 -13.00
C ASN A 32 -3.85 -10.20 -12.38
N ALA A 33 -4.41 -10.59 -11.23
CA ALA A 33 -5.39 -9.81 -10.49
C ALA A 33 -4.78 -8.94 -9.38
N MET A 34 -3.44 -8.91 -9.27
CA MET A 34 -2.74 -8.13 -8.25
C MET A 34 -2.81 -6.65 -8.59
N ILE A 35 -3.02 -5.81 -7.57
CA ILE A 35 -3.02 -4.35 -7.71
C ILE A 35 -1.75 -3.80 -7.07
N ALA A 36 -1.06 -2.89 -7.75
CA ALA A 36 0.08 -2.18 -7.19
C ALA A 36 -0.26 -0.70 -7.00
N LEU A 37 -0.23 -0.24 -5.75
CA LEU A 37 -0.34 1.19 -5.42
C LEU A 37 1.07 1.72 -5.15
N THR A 38 1.52 2.69 -5.94
CA THR A 38 2.85 3.29 -5.82
C THR A 38 2.73 4.78 -5.52
N GLY A 39 3.40 5.26 -4.48
CA GLY A 39 3.45 6.67 -4.12
C GLY A 39 2.33 7.08 -3.15
N PHE A 40 1.37 7.86 -3.65
CA PHE A 40 0.24 8.43 -2.90
C PHE A 40 -1.06 8.26 -3.71
N SER A 41 -2.23 8.36 -3.05
CA SER A 41 -3.51 8.34 -3.77
C SER A 41 -3.87 9.72 -4.34
N ASP A 42 -4.62 9.74 -5.44
CA ASP A 42 -5.08 10.99 -6.06
C ASP A 42 -5.91 11.87 -5.11
N ASP A 43 -6.63 11.25 -4.17
CA ASP A 43 -7.41 11.96 -3.15
C ASP A 43 -6.55 12.77 -2.17
N GLN A 44 -5.23 12.49 -2.11
CA GLN A 44 -4.27 13.25 -1.32
C GLN A 44 -3.65 14.44 -2.10
N LEU A 45 -3.96 14.58 -3.40
CA LEU A 45 -3.46 15.68 -4.23
C LEU A 45 -4.24 16.98 -4.06
N TYR A 46 -5.50 16.91 -3.61
CA TYR A 46 -6.38 18.06 -3.53
C TYR A 46 -6.58 18.49 -2.07
N ALA A 47 -6.31 19.76 -1.78
CA ALA A 47 -6.45 20.31 -0.42
C ALA A 47 -7.90 20.24 0.08
N GLU A 48 -8.87 20.42 -0.82
CA GLU A 48 -10.30 20.39 -0.53
C GLU A 48 -10.80 19.00 -0.09
N SER A 49 -10.25 17.91 -0.65
CA SER A 49 -10.59 16.55 -0.21
C SER A 49 -10.00 16.24 1.15
N LEU A 50 -8.78 16.72 1.46
CA LEU A 50 -8.20 16.58 2.79
C LEU A 50 -9.00 17.37 3.85
N GLU A 51 -9.33 18.63 3.57
CA GLU A 51 -10.07 19.47 4.51
C GLU A 51 -11.47 18.90 4.76
N ALA A 52 -12.19 18.47 3.72
CA ALA A 52 -13.48 17.80 3.87
C ALA A 52 -13.37 16.51 4.69
N LEU A 53 -12.30 15.72 4.54
CA LEU A 53 -12.10 14.48 5.30
C LEU A 53 -11.95 14.74 6.81
N TYR A 54 -11.18 15.76 7.21
CA TYR A 54 -10.92 16.04 8.63
C TYR A 54 -12.00 16.89 9.29
N THR A 55 -12.59 17.84 8.56
CA THR A 55 -13.66 18.72 9.07
C THR A 55 -14.97 17.96 9.26
N ASN A 56 -15.37 17.10 8.31
CA ASN A 56 -16.62 16.35 8.42
C ASN A 56 -16.59 15.25 9.49
N ARG A 57 -15.41 14.88 9.98
CA ARG A 57 -15.21 13.82 10.98
C ARG A 57 -14.92 14.35 12.39
N ASN A 58 -15.06 15.67 12.58
CA ASN A 58 -14.83 16.35 13.86
C ASN A 58 -13.43 16.06 14.46
N CYS A 59 -12.43 15.80 13.63
CA CYS A 59 -11.05 15.48 14.04
C CYS A 59 -10.25 16.77 14.27
N LEU A 60 -10.84 17.74 14.98
CA LEU A 60 -10.25 19.06 15.19
C LEU A 60 -9.06 18.98 16.17
N VAL A 61 -8.02 19.73 15.85
CA VAL A 61 -6.77 19.80 16.63
C VAL A 61 -6.66 21.18 17.26
N GLU A 62 -6.57 21.21 18.58
CA GLU A 62 -6.40 22.43 19.36
C GLU A 62 -4.92 22.58 19.74
N SER A 63 -4.30 23.70 19.36
CA SER A 63 -2.84 23.90 19.53
C SER A 63 -2.38 23.91 20.99
N SER A 64 -3.28 24.23 21.93
CA SER A 64 -3.00 24.33 23.37
C SER A 64 -3.30 23.06 24.17
N ASP A 65 -3.94 22.05 23.56
CA ASP A 65 -4.48 20.89 24.28
C ASP A 65 -4.03 19.55 23.67
N PHE A 66 -2.77 19.22 23.93
CA PHE A 66 -2.18 17.97 23.43
C PHE A 66 -2.93 16.72 23.92
N PHE A 67 -3.30 16.66 25.20
CA PHE A 67 -3.97 15.47 25.75
C PHE A 67 -5.38 15.30 25.18
N GLY A 68 -6.17 16.37 25.11
CA GLY A 68 -7.49 16.31 24.48
C GLY A 68 -7.42 16.02 23.00
N ASN A 69 -6.35 16.43 22.29
CA ASN A 69 -6.15 16.05 20.89
C ASN A 69 -5.99 14.53 20.73
N LEU A 70 -5.26 13.86 21.63
CA LEU A 70 -5.12 12.40 21.60
C LEU A 70 -6.48 11.71 21.79
N LEU A 71 -7.31 12.20 22.72
CA LEU A 71 -8.66 11.67 22.94
C LEU A 71 -9.58 11.91 21.74
N ARG A 72 -9.56 13.13 21.17
CA ARG A 72 -10.35 13.50 19.98
C ARG A 72 -9.96 12.64 18.77
N ILE A 73 -8.67 12.48 18.49
CA ILE A 73 -8.19 11.63 17.40
C ILE A 73 -8.59 10.16 17.63
N GLY A 74 -8.47 9.67 18.87
CA GLY A 74 -8.93 8.33 19.23
C GLY A 74 -10.41 8.11 18.89
N ALA A 75 -11.27 9.03 19.33
CA ALA A 75 -12.71 8.97 19.05
C ALA A 75 -13.02 9.05 17.54
N CYS A 76 -12.39 9.97 16.81
CA CYS A 76 -12.55 10.13 15.36
C CYS A 76 -12.13 8.87 14.58
N ASN A 77 -11.04 8.20 15.00
CA ASN A 77 -10.60 6.93 14.41
C ASN A 77 -11.61 5.81 14.66
N THR A 78 -12.14 5.70 15.88
CA THR A 78 -13.16 4.71 16.24
C THR A 78 -14.44 4.92 15.44
N GLU A 79 -14.94 6.14 15.35
CA GLU A 79 -16.13 6.48 14.57
C GLU A 79 -15.93 6.18 13.07
N THR A 80 -14.77 6.56 12.52
CA THR A 80 -14.39 6.23 11.15
C THR A 80 -14.43 4.72 10.91
N ALA A 81 -13.93 3.91 11.84
CA ALA A 81 -13.93 2.47 11.71
C ALA A 81 -15.35 1.89 11.74
N PHE A 82 -16.22 2.40 12.61
CA PHE A 82 -17.62 1.98 12.67
C PHE A 82 -18.40 2.34 11.39
N ASN A 83 -18.17 3.52 10.82
CA ASN A 83 -18.85 3.95 9.59
C ASN A 83 -18.51 3.04 8.39
N LYS A 84 -17.30 2.45 8.38
CA LYS A 84 -16.87 1.53 7.32
C LYS A 84 -17.49 0.13 7.39
N LEU A 85 -18.20 -0.24 8.46
CA LEU A 85 -18.72 -1.61 8.64
C LEU A 85 -19.72 -2.04 7.54
N ASN A 86 -20.48 -1.10 6.97
CA ASN A 86 -21.47 -1.37 5.93
C ASN A 86 -21.04 -0.86 4.54
N GLU A 87 -19.77 -0.47 4.39
CA GLU A 87 -19.22 0.03 3.14
C GLU A 87 -18.47 -1.06 2.38
N ILE A 88 -18.44 -0.95 1.05
CA ILE A 88 -17.60 -1.80 0.22
C ILE A 88 -16.14 -1.40 0.45
N VAL A 89 -15.28 -2.38 0.64
CA VAL A 89 -13.84 -2.17 0.81
C VAL A 89 -13.26 -1.46 -0.41
N ASP A 90 -12.72 -0.26 -0.19
CA ASP A 90 -11.97 0.47 -1.21
C ASP A 90 -10.56 -0.13 -1.36
N ARG A 91 -10.27 -0.64 -2.56
CA ARG A 91 -8.97 -1.22 -2.93
C ARG A 91 -8.02 -0.21 -3.56
N LYS A 92 -8.49 1.00 -3.88
CA LYS A 92 -7.69 2.06 -4.53
C LYS A 92 -6.97 2.94 -3.53
N SER A 93 -7.47 3.02 -2.30
CA SER A 93 -6.78 3.72 -1.23
C SER A 93 -5.61 2.91 -0.65
N PRO A 94 -4.44 3.53 -0.41
CA PRO A 94 -3.38 2.93 0.38
C PRO A 94 -3.80 2.86 1.85
N THR A 95 -3.37 1.80 2.52
CA THR A 95 -3.56 1.60 3.97
C THR A 95 -2.41 2.22 4.76
N MET A 96 -1.22 2.29 4.16
CA MET A 96 -0.06 2.94 4.75
C MET A 96 0.04 4.42 4.35
N PRO A 97 0.57 5.27 5.24
CA PRO A 97 0.82 6.66 4.88
C PRO A 97 1.94 6.77 3.86
N SER A 98 1.84 7.74 2.95
CA SER A 98 2.75 7.94 1.80
C SER A 98 4.21 8.18 2.20
N HIS A 99 4.46 8.64 3.42
CA HIS A 99 5.81 8.87 3.96
C HIS A 99 6.45 7.62 4.59
N ALA A 100 5.74 6.50 4.69
CA ALA A 100 6.29 5.28 5.28
C ALA A 100 7.48 4.74 4.45
N VAL A 101 8.51 4.27 5.14
CA VAL A 101 9.72 3.69 4.53
C VAL A 101 9.62 2.16 4.62
N THR A 102 8.60 1.59 3.98
CA THR A 102 8.32 0.14 3.99
C THR A 102 7.57 -0.28 2.74
N ILE A 103 7.45 -1.58 2.50
CA ILE A 103 6.60 -2.18 1.46
C ILE A 103 5.72 -3.23 2.14
N TYR A 104 4.45 -3.30 1.75
CA TYR A 104 3.50 -4.23 2.34
C TYR A 104 2.65 -4.90 1.27
N PHE A 105 2.31 -6.18 1.50
CA PHE A 105 1.36 -6.93 0.69
C PHE A 105 0.13 -7.30 1.52
N ASP A 106 -1.03 -6.82 1.09
CA ASP A 106 -2.32 -7.19 1.65
C ASP A 106 -2.86 -8.43 0.94
N GLN A 107 -2.92 -9.54 1.68
CA GLN A 107 -3.42 -10.82 1.18
C GLN A 107 -4.92 -10.81 0.87
N THR A 108 -5.70 -10.06 1.66
CA THR A 108 -7.16 -10.00 1.53
C THR A 108 -7.57 -9.16 0.32
N GLN A 109 -6.79 -8.14 0.01
CA GLN A 109 -7.03 -7.25 -1.13
C GLN A 109 -6.20 -7.62 -2.37
N ASN A 110 -5.32 -8.63 -2.26
CA ASN A 110 -4.34 -9.01 -3.30
C ASN A 110 -3.62 -7.77 -3.86
N LYS A 111 -3.03 -6.96 -2.97
CA LYS A 111 -2.52 -5.63 -3.28
C LYS A 111 -1.16 -5.41 -2.67
N THR A 112 -0.24 -4.83 -3.44
CA THR A 112 1.06 -4.36 -2.96
C THR A 112 1.06 -2.84 -2.85
N GLU A 113 1.51 -2.32 -1.72
CA GLU A 113 1.63 -0.89 -1.47
C GLU A 113 3.11 -0.49 -1.34
N VAL A 114 3.52 0.48 -2.16
CA VAL A 114 4.88 1.03 -2.22
C VAL A 114 4.80 2.55 -2.01
N PRO A 115 4.86 3.03 -0.76
CA PRO A 115 4.81 4.46 -0.44
C PRO A 115 5.99 5.26 -1.04
N VAL A 116 5.85 6.60 -1.11
CA VAL A 116 6.94 7.47 -1.57
C VAL A 116 8.17 7.40 -0.66
N GLY A 117 7.97 7.23 0.65
CA GLY A 117 9.07 7.20 1.63
C GLY A 117 10.14 6.16 1.30
N ILE A 118 9.72 4.94 0.92
CA ILE A 118 10.65 3.88 0.51
C ILE A 118 11.26 4.10 -0.88
N LEU A 119 10.77 5.05 -1.68
CA LEU A 119 11.36 5.43 -2.97
C LEU A 119 12.48 6.47 -2.85
N SER A 120 12.89 6.83 -1.62
CA SER A 120 14.04 7.70 -1.37
C SER A 120 15.38 6.97 -1.52
N ARG A 121 16.47 7.68 -1.83
CA ARG A 121 17.80 7.05 -1.91
C ARG A 121 18.17 6.38 -0.58
N PRO A 122 18.79 5.20 -0.58
CA PRO A 122 19.45 4.51 -1.71
C PRO A 122 18.59 3.55 -2.54
N SER A 123 17.33 3.30 -2.16
CA SER A 123 16.51 2.20 -2.69
C SER A 123 16.14 2.32 -4.18
N SER A 124 16.04 3.54 -4.72
CA SER A 124 15.43 3.84 -6.02
C SER A 124 16.42 4.34 -7.10
N THR A 125 17.72 4.39 -6.83
CA THR A 125 18.70 5.02 -7.74
C THR A 125 18.96 4.19 -9.02
N ALA A 126 18.85 4.81 -10.20
CA ALA A 126 19.02 4.19 -11.51
C ALA A 126 20.40 3.55 -11.80
N THR A 127 21.43 3.88 -11.01
CA THR A 127 22.78 3.28 -11.08
C THR A 127 22.82 1.86 -10.53
N THR A 128 21.74 1.42 -9.91
CA THR A 128 21.73 0.25 -9.04
C THR A 128 20.78 -0.83 -9.58
N ARG A 129 21.02 -1.27 -10.82
CA ARG A 129 20.30 -2.39 -11.42
C ARG A 129 20.56 -3.73 -10.71
N ILE A 130 21.57 -3.78 -9.84
CA ILE A 130 22.00 -4.97 -9.08
C ILE A 130 21.48 -4.96 -7.62
N ILE A 131 21.32 -3.79 -6.97
CA ILE A 131 20.86 -3.71 -5.57
C ILE A 131 19.35 -3.39 -5.46
N SER A 132 18.67 -2.88 -6.50
CA SER A 132 17.21 -2.65 -6.39
C SER A 132 16.40 -3.96 -6.32
N THR A 133 16.97 -5.08 -6.78
CA THR A 133 16.41 -6.43 -6.58
C THR A 133 16.87 -7.04 -5.25
N SER A 134 17.98 -6.59 -4.67
CA SER A 134 18.55 -7.12 -3.42
C SER A 134 18.15 -6.33 -2.15
N GLY A 135 17.75 -5.06 -2.27
CA GLY A 135 17.41 -4.20 -1.14
C GLY A 135 16.00 -4.40 -0.59
N ALA A 136 15.11 -5.01 -1.39
CA ALA A 136 13.77 -5.42 -0.98
C ALA A 136 13.61 -6.95 -0.86
N SER A 137 14.68 -7.73 -1.12
CA SER A 137 14.67 -9.15 -0.84
C SER A 137 15.17 -9.39 0.59
N VAL A 138 14.26 -9.97 1.37
CA VAL A 138 14.49 -10.42 2.73
C VAL A 138 15.66 -11.40 2.75
N PRO A 139 16.68 -11.25 3.62
CA PRO A 139 17.69 -12.28 3.81
C PRO A 139 17.00 -13.55 4.35
N TYR A 140 17.35 -14.68 3.72
CA TYR A 140 16.83 -16.04 3.89
C TYR A 140 16.40 -16.44 5.31
#